data_AF-A0A451CWW0-F1
#
_entry.id   AF-A0A451CWW0-F1
#
_cell.length_a   1.000
_cell.length_b   1.000
_cell.length_c   1.000
_cell.angle_alpha   90.00
_cell.angle_beta   90.00
_cell.angle_gamma   90.00
#
_symmetry.space_group_name_H-M   'P 1'
#
loop_
_entity.id
_entity.type
_entity.pdbx_description
1 polymer ?
#
loop_
_entity_poly.entity_id
_entity_poly.type
_entity_poly.pdbx_seq_one_letter_code
_entity_poly.pdbx_strand_id
1 'polypeptide(L)'
;EKVLGYFINNAERMNYAEYLAAGYPIASGVIEGACRTVIKDRMERSGMRWVFAGAHAMMSLRSIDLSDLWDDFLRYRIEKEKLRLYPGIAANDDSMSISLVA
;
A
#
# COMPACT_ATOMS: atom_id res chain seq x y z
N GLU A 1 -6.36 -5.48 -39.38
CA GLU A 1 -5.60 -6.72 -39.13
C GLU A 1 -5.02 -6.82 -37.72
N LYS A 2 -4.17 -5.88 -37.29
CA LYS A 2 -3.46 -5.93 -35.98
C LYS A 2 -4.36 -6.03 -34.73
N VAL A 3 -5.51 -5.36 -34.74
CA VAL A 3 -6.49 -5.38 -33.64
C VAL A 3 -7.20 -6.73 -33.54
N LEU A 4 -7.56 -7.33 -34.68
CA LEU A 4 -8.24 -8.63 -34.71
C LEU A 4 -7.33 -9.74 -34.17
N GLY A 5 -6.05 -9.73 -34.58
CA GLY A 5 -5.05 -10.67 -34.07
C GLY A 5 -4.83 -10.54 -32.56
N TYR A 6 -4.88 -9.33 -32.00
CA TYR A 6 -4.79 -9.13 -30.56
C TYR A 6 -5.93 -9.82 -29.80
N PHE A 7 -7.18 -9.66 -30.26
CA PHE A 7 -8.34 -10.29 -29.62
C PHE A 7 -8.31 -11.82 -29.75
N ILE A 8 -7.96 -12.35 -30.91
CA ILE A 8 -7.84 -13.80 -31.11
C ILE A 8 -6.80 -14.39 -30.17
N ASN A 9 -5.62 -13.78 -30.07
CA ASN A 9 -4.53 -14.25 -29.22
C ASN A 9 -4.84 -14.16 -27.71
N ASN A 10 -5.80 -13.31 -27.32
CA ASN A 10 -6.17 -13.10 -25.92
C ASN A 10 -7.58 -13.60 -25.58
N ALA A 11 -8.21 -14.36 -26.47
CA ALA A 11 -9.59 -14.84 -26.28
C ALA A 11 -9.77 -15.63 -24.98
N GLU A 12 -8.75 -16.40 -24.58
CA GLU A 12 -8.72 -17.13 -23.29
C GLU A 12 -8.86 -16.20 -22.06
N ARG A 13 -8.40 -14.94 -22.16
CA ARG A 13 -8.47 -13.93 -21.09
C ARG A 13 -9.77 -13.12 -21.12
N MET A 14 -10.68 -13.41 -22.03
CA MET A 14 -11.91 -12.65 -22.24
C MET A 14 -13.17 -13.38 -21.76
N ASN A 15 -13.05 -14.36 -20.85
CA ASN A 15 -14.21 -15.01 -20.24
C ASN A 15 -14.88 -14.12 -19.18
N TYR A 16 -15.35 -12.94 -19.60
CA TYR A 16 -15.88 -11.92 -18.71
C TYR A 16 -17.11 -12.40 -17.93
N ALA A 17 -17.93 -13.29 -18.49
CA ALA A 17 -19.10 -13.82 -17.81
C ALA A 17 -18.70 -14.63 -16.56
N GLU A 18 -17.73 -15.54 -16.71
CA GLU A 18 -17.19 -16.32 -15.59
C GLU A 18 -16.52 -15.41 -14.56
N TYR A 19 -15.73 -14.43 -15.00
CA TYR A 19 -15.02 -13.53 -14.11
C TYR A 19 -15.95 -12.60 -13.32
N LEU A 20 -17.03 -12.12 -13.94
CA LEU A 20 -18.08 -11.35 -13.27
C LEU A 20 -18.82 -12.22 -12.25
N ALA A 21 -19.16 -13.46 -12.61
CA ALA A 21 -19.80 -14.40 -11.69
C ALA A 21 -18.91 -14.75 -10.49
N ALA A 22 -17.59 -14.84 -10.70
CA ALA A 22 -16.59 -15.06 -9.66
C ALA A 22 -16.26 -13.79 -8.83
N GLY A 23 -16.79 -12.62 -9.21
CA GLY A 23 -16.55 -11.35 -8.54
C GLY A 23 -15.14 -10.78 -8.76
N TYR A 24 -14.45 -11.18 -9.82
CA TYR A 24 -13.12 -10.66 -10.12
C TYR A 24 -13.17 -9.18 -10.52
N PRO A 25 -12.20 -8.36 -10.07
CA PRO A 25 -12.09 -6.97 -10.47
C PRO A 25 -11.57 -6.86 -11.91
N ILE A 26 -12.45 -7.05 -12.89
CA ILE A 26 -12.12 -6.99 -14.33
C ILE A 26 -12.26 -5.59 -14.93
N ALA A 27 -12.82 -4.63 -14.19
CA ALA A 27 -12.93 -3.25 -14.63
C ALA A 27 -11.63 -2.49 -14.33
N SER A 28 -11.08 -1.80 -15.33
CA SER A 28 -9.85 -1.02 -15.17
C SER A 28 -10.04 0.25 -14.34
N GLY A 29 -11.27 0.75 -14.19
CA GLY A 29 -11.53 2.05 -13.56
C GLY A 29 -11.04 2.18 -12.12
N VAL A 30 -11.17 1.13 -11.30
CA VAL A 30 -10.66 1.14 -9.91
C VAL A 30 -9.13 1.19 -9.90
N ILE A 31 -8.48 0.42 -10.78
CA ILE A 31 -7.03 0.38 -10.91
C ILE A 31 -6.50 1.71 -11.46
N GLU A 32 -7.13 2.27 -12.49
CA GLU A 32 -6.79 3.57 -13.06
C GLU A 32 -6.99 4.70 -12.05
N GLY A 33 -8.07 4.63 -11.26
CA GLY A 33 -8.34 5.52 -10.14
C GLY A 33 -7.20 5.48 -9.11
N ALA A 34 -6.80 4.29 -8.67
CA ALA A 34 -5.69 4.11 -7.74
C ALA A 34 -4.36 4.63 -8.32
N CYS A 35 -4.04 4.34 -9.58
CA CYS A 35 -2.84 4.88 -10.23
C CYS A 35 -2.85 6.41 -10.28
N ARG A 36 -4.01 7.01 -10.52
CA ARG A 36 -4.15 8.47 -10.52
C ARG A 36 -3.95 9.06 -9.12
N THR A 37 -4.65 8.54 -8.13
CA THR A 37 -4.65 9.10 -6.77
C THR A 37 -3.39 8.77 -5.99
N VAL A 38 -2.85 7.56 -6.08
CA VAL A 38 -1.64 7.15 -5.35
C VAL A 38 -0.39 7.73 -6.00
N ILE A 39 -0.28 7.62 -7.32
CA ILE A 39 0.95 7.93 -8.06
C ILE A 39 0.87 9.34 -8.63
N LYS A 40 -0.01 9.59 -9.62
CA LYS A 40 0.05 10.81 -10.45
C LYS A 40 -0.04 12.10 -9.63
N ASP A 41 -1.02 12.17 -8.72
CA ASP A 41 -1.28 13.36 -7.91
C ASP A 41 -0.07 13.80 -7.05
N ARG A 42 0.81 12.86 -6.68
CA ARG A 42 2.00 13.16 -5.88
C ARG A 42 3.29 13.19 -6.67
N MET A 43 3.43 12.33 -7.67
CA MET A 43 4.71 11.99 -8.27
C MET A 43 4.96 12.74 -9.58
N GLU A 44 3.91 13.20 -10.28
CA GLU A 44 3.99 13.82 -11.61
C GLU A 44 3.79 15.35 -11.60
N ARG A 45 3.96 16.02 -10.45
CA ARG A 45 3.88 17.48 -10.40
C ARG A 45 5.16 18.13 -10.97
N SER A 46 5.03 19.37 -11.42
CA SER A 46 6.14 20.12 -12.01
C SER A 46 7.36 20.19 -11.10
N GLY A 47 8.55 19.98 -11.68
CA GLY A 47 9.84 20.06 -10.99
C GLY A 47 10.20 18.85 -10.14
N MET A 48 9.37 17.81 -10.07
CA MET A 48 9.65 16.63 -9.25
C MET A 48 10.67 15.70 -9.91
N ARG A 49 11.62 15.23 -9.11
CA ARG A 49 12.59 14.20 -9.48
C ARG A 49 12.67 13.20 -8.35
N TRP A 50 12.67 11.93 -8.70
CA TRP A 50 12.66 10.85 -7.73
C TRP A 50 13.78 9.87 -8.04
N VAL A 51 14.47 9.45 -6.99
CA VAL A 51 15.23 8.20 -7.01
C VAL A 51 14.29 7.06 -6.65
N PHE A 52 14.53 5.86 -7.17
CA PHE A 52 13.63 4.71 -7.01
C PHE A 52 13.27 4.44 -5.55
N ALA A 53 14.26 4.43 -4.66
CA ALA A 53 14.04 4.22 -3.22
C ALA A 53 13.13 5.30 -2.59
N GLY A 54 13.31 6.56 -2.99
CA GLY A 54 12.49 7.67 -2.49
C GLY A 54 11.07 7.66 -3.05
N ALA A 55 10.92 7.29 -4.33
CA ALA A 55 9.61 7.07 -4.95
C ALA A 55 8.82 5.98 -4.22
N HIS A 56 9.46 4.83 -3.99
CA HIS A 56 8.83 3.71 -3.31
C HIS A 56 8.42 4.07 -1.87
N ALA A 57 9.30 4.72 -1.10
CA ALA A 57 8.98 5.15 0.26
C ALA A 57 7.80 6.16 0.29
N MET A 58 7.79 7.12 -0.63
CA MET A 58 6.70 8.10 -0.74
C MET A 58 5.38 7.43 -1.13
N MET A 59 5.40 6.51 -2.09
CA MET A 59 4.21 5.75 -2.50
C MET A 59 3.64 4.94 -1.34
N SER A 60 4.48 4.27 -0.54
CA SER A 60 4.03 3.52 0.63
C SER A 60 3.33 4.41 1.66
N LEU A 61 3.87 5.60 1.94
CA LEU A 61 3.23 6.57 2.84
C LEU A 61 1.90 7.08 2.27
N ARG A 62 1.85 7.38 0.97
CA ARG A 62 0.62 7.77 0.27
C ARG A 62 -0.45 6.69 0.35
N SER A 63 -0.10 5.42 0.20
CA SER A 63 -1.04 4.31 0.32
C SER A 63 -1.65 4.21 1.72
N ILE A 64 -0.85 4.46 2.77
CA ILE A 64 -1.31 4.47 4.16
C ILE A 64 -2.29 5.62 4.40
N ASP A 65 -1.92 6.83 3.94
CA ASP A 65 -2.74 8.04 4.05
C ASP A 65 -4.10 7.89 3.34
N LEU A 66 -4.08 7.43 2.08
CA LEU A 66 -5.30 7.22 1.29
C LEU A 66 -6.19 6.06 1.76
N SER A 67 -5.67 5.19 2.62
CA SER A 67 -6.42 4.07 3.20
C SER A 67 -6.93 4.37 4.62
N ASP A 68 -6.78 5.62 5.10
CA ASP A 68 -7.12 6.03 6.47
C ASP A 68 -6.39 5.23 7.58
N LEU A 69 -5.19 4.71 7.27
CA LEU A 69 -4.38 3.89 8.18
C LEU A 69 -3.27 4.68 8.89
N TRP A 70 -3.33 6.01 8.83
CA TRP A 70 -2.25 6.88 9.32
C TRP A 70 -1.95 6.69 10.80
N ASP A 71 -2.99 6.69 11.64
CA ASP A 71 -2.84 6.55 13.09
C ASP A 71 -2.31 5.17 13.50
N ASP A 72 -2.78 4.11 12.84
CA ASP A 72 -2.29 2.75 13.03
C ASP A 72 -0.81 2.62 12.68
N PHE A 73 -0.42 3.18 11.53
CA PHE A 73 0.97 3.20 11.11
C PHE A 73 1.86 3.98 12.07
N LEU A 74 1.41 5.15 12.53
CA LEU A 74 2.17 5.95 13.49
C LEU A 74 2.38 5.22 14.81
N ARG A 75 1.33 4.59 15.36
CA ARG A 75 1.45 3.78 16.58
C ARG A 75 2.47 2.66 16.41
N TYR A 76 2.33 1.86 15.36
CA TYR A 76 3.28 0.79 15.04
C TYR A 76 4.73 1.31 14.90
N ARG A 77 4.92 2.43 14.20
CA ARG A 77 6.24 3.02 13.97
C ARG A 77 6.86 3.53 15.26
N ILE A 78 6.07 4.16 16.14
CA ILE A 78 6.53 4.63 17.45
C ILE A 78 6.96 3.45 18.32
N GLU A 79 6.15 2.40 18.43
CA GLU A 79 6.48 1.20 19.21
C GLU A 79 7.77 0.54 18.72
N LYS A 80 7.90 0.37 17.41
CA LYS A 80 9.09 -0.23 16.80
C LYS A 80 10.35 0.61 17.04
N GLU A 81 10.25 1.93 16.95
CA GLU A 81 11.38 2.81 17.21
C GLU A 81 11.72 2.90 18.69
N LYS A 82 10.72 2.82 19.58
CA LYS A 82 10.95 2.71 21.03
C LYS A 82 11.78 1.47 21.33
N LEU A 83 11.44 0.31 20.78
CA LEU A 83 12.21 -0.93 20.94
C LEU A 83 13.63 -0.82 20.37
N ARG A 84 13.79 -0.15 19.22
CA ARG A 84 15.10 0.04 18.57
C ARG A 84 16.03 0.95 19.37
N LEU A 85 15.50 2.02 19.94
CA LEU A 85 16.25 3.03 20.69
C LEU A 85 16.50 2.61 22.15
N TYR A 86 15.52 1.94 22.75
CA TYR A 86 15.53 1.52 24.15
C TYR A 86 15.33 -0.01 24.22
N PRO A 87 16.40 -0.80 24.01
CA PRO A 87 16.32 -2.26 24.00
C PRO A 87 16.11 -2.88 25.40
N GLY A 88 16.12 -2.06 26.46
CA GLY A 88 15.86 -2.47 27.84
C GLY A 88 14.46 -2.09 28.29
N ILE A 89 13.94 -2.81 29.28
CA ILE A 89 12.68 -2.48 29.93
C ILE A 89 12.93 -1.24 30.80
N ALA A 90 12.21 -0.16 30.52
CA ALA A 90 12.20 0.99 31.42
C ALA A 90 11.45 0.58 32.70
N ALA A 91 11.88 1.10 33.85
CA ALA A 91 11.23 0.81 35.13
C ALA A 91 9.72 1.13 35.17
N ASN A 92 9.26 1.92 34.19
CA ASN A 92 7.90 2.44 34.07
C ASN A 92 7.14 1.80 32.89
N ASP A 93 7.71 0.80 32.21
CA ASP A 93 7.01 0.13 31.12
C ASP A 93 5.87 -0.74 31.66
N ASP A 94 4.70 -0.72 31.00
CA ASP A 94 3.53 -1.51 31.39
C ASP A 94 3.84 -3.03 31.46
N SER A 95 4.82 -3.51 30.69
CA SER A 95 5.28 -4.90 30.72
C SER A 95 6.01 -5.29 32.02
N MET A 96 6.55 -4.33 32.78
CA MET A 96 7.21 -4.58 34.06
C MET A 96 6.20 -4.81 35.19
N SER A 97 4.96 -4.30 35.05
CA SER A 97 3.88 -4.53 36.02
C SER A 97 3.42 -5.98 36.10
N ILE A 98 3.66 -6.78 35.04
CA ILE A 98 3.30 -8.20 34.97
C ILE A 98 4.28 -9.09 35.76
N SER A 99 5.54 -8.67 35.94
CA SER A 99 6.56 -9.47 36.65
C SER A 99 6.67 -9.20 38.16
N LEU A 100 6.00 -8.15 38.69
CA LEU A 100 6.06 -7.77 40.11
C LEU A 100 4.92 -8.36 40.97
N VAL A 101 4.02 -9.13 40.35
CA VAL A 101 2.85 -9.76 41.02
C VAL A 101 2.98 -11.30 41.09
N ALA A 102 4.15 -11.87 40.74
CA ALA A 102 4.45 -13.29 40.83
C ALA A 102 5.43 -13.61 41.97
#